data_AF-A0A946PWF3-F1
#
_entry.id   AF-A0A946PWF3-F1
#
_cell.length_a   1.000
_cell.length_b   1.000
_cell.length_c   1.000
_cell.angle_alpha   90.00
_cell.angle_beta   90.00
_cell.angle_gamma   90.00
#
_symmetry.space_group_name_H-M   'P 1'
#
loop_
_entity.id
_entity.type
_entity.pdbx_description
1 polymer ?
#
loop_
_entity_poly.entity_id
_entity_poly.type
_entity_poly.pdbx_seq_one_letter_code
_entity_poly.pdbx_strand_id
1 'polypeptide(L)'
;MPNTEVVAKAKRKQFTVAEKQRILREVDACQGSGEIGALLRREGIYSSYLTTWRRQRENRELEGLSPRKRGPKPNPEATELAKLRREHERLKERMRQAELIIEVQKKVALMLGANQEAPNLDDPR
;
A
#
# COMPACT_ATOMS: atom_id res chain seq x y z
N MET A 1 12.02 42.44 -45.21
CA MET A 1 11.32 41.31 -44.56
C MET A 1 11.80 41.26 -43.11
N PRO A 2 10.94 41.35 -42.08
CA PRO A 2 11.41 41.30 -40.72
C PRO A 2 11.60 39.85 -40.25
N ASN A 3 12.75 39.59 -39.61
CA ASN A 3 13.14 38.33 -38.98
C ASN A 3 12.26 38.05 -37.75
N THR A 4 11.46 36.98 -37.77
CA THR A 4 10.81 36.44 -36.57
C THR A 4 11.70 35.37 -35.95
N GLU A 5 12.56 35.80 -35.04
CA GLU A 5 13.45 34.97 -34.24
C GLU A 5 12.64 34.18 -33.20
N VAL A 6 12.02 33.07 -33.63
CA VAL A 6 11.30 32.17 -32.71
C VAL A 6 12.33 31.33 -31.97
N VAL A 7 12.62 31.71 -30.71
CA VAL A 7 13.54 30.99 -29.83
C VAL A 7 13.11 29.52 -29.72
N ALA A 8 13.94 28.62 -30.26
CA ALA A 8 13.70 27.19 -30.38
C ALA A 8 13.87 26.43 -29.04
N LYS A 9 12.96 26.66 -28.07
CA LYS A 9 12.49 25.73 -27.01
C LYS A 9 11.81 26.54 -25.90
N ALA A 10 10.51 26.32 -25.69
CA ALA A 10 9.82 26.86 -24.53
C ALA A 10 10.41 26.26 -23.24
N LYS A 11 11.21 27.04 -22.49
CA LYS A 11 11.72 26.65 -21.18
C LYS A 11 10.54 26.63 -20.21
N ARG A 12 10.05 25.44 -19.87
CA ARG A 12 8.91 25.27 -18.95
C ARG A 12 9.25 25.91 -17.60
N LYS A 13 8.50 26.94 -17.19
CA LYS A 13 8.64 27.62 -15.90
C LYS A 13 8.55 26.58 -14.77
N GLN A 14 9.59 26.49 -13.95
CA GLN A 14 9.62 25.64 -12.76
C GLN A 14 9.20 26.49 -11.57
N PHE A 15 8.22 26.01 -10.79
CA PHE A 15 7.78 26.67 -9.56
C PHE A 15 8.46 26.01 -8.36
N THR A 16 9.16 26.81 -7.58
CA THR A 16 9.71 26.40 -6.28
C THR A 16 8.57 26.09 -5.30
N VAL A 17 8.85 25.30 -4.27
CA VAL A 17 7.87 24.98 -3.23
C VAL A 17 7.36 26.25 -2.53
N ALA A 18 8.26 27.20 -2.27
CA ALA A 18 7.94 28.49 -1.64
C ALA A 18 6.97 29.31 -2.49
N GLU A 19 7.19 29.40 -3.82
CA GLU A 19 6.27 30.09 -4.73
C GLU A 19 4.88 29.44 -4.75
N LYS A 20 4.82 28.11 -4.80
CA LYS A 20 3.54 27.38 -4.76
C LYS A 20 2.77 27.65 -3.46
N GLN A 21 3.45 27.62 -2.32
CA GLN A 21 2.84 27.91 -1.03
C GLN A 21 2.35 29.36 -0.94
N ARG A 22 3.15 30.33 -1.42
CA ARG A 22 2.75 31.74 -1.48
C ARG A 22 1.45 31.90 -2.28
N ILE A 23 1.42 31.34 -3.48
CA ILE A 23 0.26 31.42 -4.38
C ILE A 23 -0.96 30.71 -3.77
N LEU A 24 -0.79 29.55 -3.14
CA LEU A 24 -1.90 28.88 -2.46
C LEU A 24 -2.46 29.71 -1.29
N ARG A 25 -1.61 30.37 -0.50
CA ARG A 25 -2.06 31.27 0.57
C ARG A 25 -2.84 32.48 0.03
N GLU A 26 -2.37 33.08 -1.07
CA GLU A 26 -3.07 34.18 -1.73
C GLU A 26 -4.43 33.73 -2.29
N VAL A 27 -4.49 32.53 -2.90
CA VAL A 27 -5.76 31.93 -3.35
C VAL A 27 -6.71 31.68 -2.19
N ASP A 28 -6.22 31.21 -1.04
CA ASP A 28 -7.03 30.97 0.15
C ASP A 28 -7.52 32.29 0.79
N ALA A 29 -6.79 33.39 0.59
CA ALA A 29 -7.17 34.73 1.05
C ALA A 29 -8.15 35.45 0.11
N CYS A 30 -8.25 35.04 -1.16
CA CYS A 30 -9.24 35.59 -2.10
C CYS A 30 -10.66 35.16 -1.68
N GLN A 31 -11.52 36.14 -1.41
CA GLN A 31 -12.95 35.91 -1.07
C GLN A 31 -13.91 36.44 -2.14
N GLY A 32 -13.42 37.23 -3.09
CA GLY A 32 -14.22 37.80 -4.17
C GLY A 32 -14.35 36.90 -5.40
N SER A 33 -15.51 36.97 -6.07
CA SER A 33 -15.70 36.35 -7.38
C SER A 33 -14.75 37.00 -8.40
N GLY A 34 -13.85 36.21 -8.98
CA GLY A 34 -12.92 36.66 -10.02
C GLY A 34 -11.51 37.07 -9.54
N GLU A 35 -11.29 37.23 -8.24
CA GLU A 35 -9.96 37.55 -7.67
C GLU A 35 -8.95 36.44 -7.95
N ILE A 36 -9.38 35.19 -7.79
CA ILE A 36 -8.58 34.00 -8.14
C ILE A 36 -8.21 34.05 -9.63
N GLY A 37 -9.14 34.43 -10.51
CA GLY A 37 -8.87 34.55 -11.95
C GLY A 37 -7.87 35.66 -12.29
N ALA A 38 -7.90 36.77 -11.56
CA ALA A 38 -6.92 37.85 -11.70
C ALA A 38 -5.53 37.42 -11.23
N LEU A 39 -5.47 36.72 -10.10
CA LEU A 39 -4.23 36.14 -9.55
C LEU A 39 -3.60 35.13 -10.52
N LEU A 40 -4.40 34.23 -11.09
CA LEU A 40 -3.94 33.25 -12.09
C LEU A 40 -3.29 33.92 -13.31
N ARG A 41 -3.90 35.00 -13.82
CA ARG A 41 -3.36 35.79 -14.94
C ARG A 41 -2.06 36.52 -14.57
N ARG A 42 -1.97 37.08 -13.35
CA ARG A 42 -0.77 37.76 -12.85
C ARG A 42 0.41 36.82 -12.69
N GLU A 43 0.17 35.62 -12.14
CA GLU A 43 1.22 34.61 -11.91
C GLU A 43 1.54 33.79 -13.18
N GLY A 44 0.69 33.88 -14.21
CA GLY A 44 0.81 33.16 -15.47
C GLY A 44 0.53 31.66 -15.35
N ILE A 45 -0.40 31.29 -14.47
CA ILE A 45 -0.73 29.89 -14.16
C ILE A 45 -2.21 29.60 -14.46
N TYR A 46 -2.50 28.33 -14.76
CA TYR A 46 -3.85 27.86 -15.02
C TYR A 46 -4.48 27.23 -13.77
N SER A 47 -5.81 27.14 -13.72
CA SER A 47 -6.56 26.51 -12.63
C SER A 47 -6.13 25.06 -12.34
N SER A 48 -5.64 24.34 -13.35
CA SER A 48 -5.09 22.98 -13.23
C SER A 48 -3.83 22.90 -12.34
N TYR A 49 -3.07 24.00 -12.22
CA TYR A 49 -1.96 24.07 -11.27
C TYR A 49 -2.48 24.14 -9.84
N LEU A 50 -3.54 24.90 -9.58
CA LEU A 50 -4.13 25.01 -8.24
C LEU A 50 -4.69 23.67 -7.76
N THR A 51 -5.42 22.94 -8.61
CA THR A 51 -5.94 21.61 -8.24
C THR A 51 -4.80 20.64 -7.91
N THR A 52 -3.75 20.67 -8.73
CA THR A 52 -2.55 19.83 -8.51
C THR A 52 -1.84 20.22 -7.21
N TRP A 53 -1.64 21.51 -6.94
CA TRP A 53 -0.90 21.98 -5.76
C TRP A 53 -1.71 21.83 -4.47
N ARG A 54 -3.04 21.97 -4.50
CA ARG A 54 -3.91 21.66 -3.35
C ARG A 54 -3.79 20.19 -2.95
N ARG A 55 -3.81 19.28 -3.93
CA ARG A 55 -3.57 17.84 -3.68
C ARG A 55 -2.16 17.57 -3.15
N GLN A 56 -1.14 18.27 -3.68
CA GLN A 56 0.23 18.16 -3.15
C GLN A 56 0.34 18.69 -1.70
N ARG A 57 -0.42 19.73 -1.34
CA ARG A 57 -0.53 20.22 0.05
C ARG A 57 -1.17 19.19 0.97
N GLU A 58 -2.31 18.64 0.57
CA GLU A 58 -3.05 17.62 1.33
C GLU A 58 -2.21 16.36 1.56
N ASN A 59 -1.45 15.93 0.56
CA ASN A 59 -0.52 14.80 0.67
C ASN A 59 0.77 15.12 1.45
N ARG A 60 0.88 16.30 2.09
CA ARG A 60 2.09 16.86 2.74
C ARG A 60 3.34 16.91 1.84
N GLU A 61 3.15 16.87 0.52
CA GLU A 61 4.24 16.92 -0.47
C GLU A 61 4.81 18.35 -0.60
N LEU A 62 4.02 19.39 -0.28
CA LEU A 62 4.48 20.80 -0.28
C LEU A 62 5.10 21.26 1.04
N GLU A 63 4.86 20.57 2.16
CA GLU A 63 5.35 20.97 3.49
C GLU A 63 6.71 20.36 3.84
N GLY A 64 7.27 19.53 2.96
CA GLY A 64 8.58 18.93 3.16
C GLY A 64 8.50 17.69 4.03
N LEU A 65 7.99 16.60 3.47
CA LEU A 65 8.24 15.26 3.99
C LEU A 65 8.86 14.40 2.91
N SER A 66 10.19 14.47 2.85
CA SER A 66 11.11 13.46 2.28
C SER A 66 10.96 13.12 0.78
N PRO A 67 12.07 12.81 0.08
CA PRO A 67 11.96 12.18 -1.23
C PRO A 67 11.18 10.88 -1.05
N ARG A 68 9.95 10.83 -1.56
CA ARG A 68 9.17 9.59 -1.64
C ARG A 68 10.04 8.59 -2.38
N LYS A 69 10.47 7.51 -1.73
CA LYS A 69 11.23 6.44 -2.41
C LYS A 69 10.45 6.08 -3.66
N ARG A 70 11.01 6.38 -4.84
CA ARG A 70 10.44 5.94 -6.11
C ARG A 70 10.43 4.41 -6.06
N GLY A 71 9.24 3.85 -6.11
CA GLY A 71 9.02 2.41 -6.07
C GLY A 71 7.53 2.10 -5.91
N PRO A 72 7.11 0.88 -6.26
CA PRO A 72 5.74 0.41 -6.00
C PRO A 72 5.41 0.62 -4.52
N LYS A 73 4.21 1.13 -4.23
CA LYS A 73 3.72 1.19 -2.85
C LYS A 73 3.76 -0.25 -2.30
N PRO A 74 4.32 -0.49 -1.09
CA PRO A 74 4.28 -1.82 -0.50
C PRO A 74 2.81 -2.23 -0.37
N ASN A 75 2.44 -3.34 -1.02
CA ASN A 75 1.07 -3.85 -0.92
C ASN A 75 0.93 -4.55 0.44
N PRO A 76 0.20 -3.98 1.41
CA PRO A 76 0.04 -4.59 2.73
C PRO A 76 -0.61 -5.98 2.64
N GLU A 77 -1.45 -6.21 1.62
CA GLU A 77 -2.07 -7.51 1.37
C GLU A 77 -1.03 -8.56 0.96
N ALA A 78 0.00 -8.17 0.20
CA ALA A 78 1.05 -9.08 -0.23
C ALA A 78 1.94 -9.53 0.94
N THR A 79 2.17 -8.64 1.91
CA THR A 79 2.91 -8.99 3.13
C THR A 79 2.13 -9.94 4.03
N GLU A 80 0.83 -9.72 4.21
CA GLU A 80 -0.03 -10.60 4.99
C GLU A 80 -0.21 -11.97 4.32
N LEU A 81 -0.37 -11.99 3.00
CA LEU A 81 -0.47 -13.22 2.22
C LEU A 81 0.82 -14.07 2.30
N ALA A 82 2.00 -13.43 2.34
CA ALA A 82 3.27 -14.13 2.53
C ALA A 82 3.40 -14.74 3.93
N LYS A 83 2.98 -14.02 4.99
CA LYS A 83 2.95 -14.57 6.36
C LYS A 83 1.99 -15.75 6.46
N LEU A 84 0.77 -15.57 5.95
CA LEU A 84 -0.27 -16.59 6.00
C LEU A 84 0.14 -17.87 5.26
N ARG A 85 0.82 -17.75 4.11
CA ARG A 85 1.38 -18.90 3.38
C ARG A 85 2.41 -19.68 4.21
N ARG A 86 3.33 -18.98 4.88
CA ARG A 86 4.34 -19.62 5.74
C ARG A 86 3.70 -20.34 6.92
N GLU A 87 2.70 -19.73 7.55
CA GLU A 87 1.96 -20.37 8.63
C GLU A 87 1.23 -21.62 8.15
N HIS A 88 0.54 -21.53 7.01
CA HIS A 88 -0.16 -22.66 6.43
C HIS A 88 0.79 -23.83 6.07
N GLU A 89 1.98 -23.55 5.51
CA GLU A 89 3.01 -24.57 5.26
C GLU A 89 3.49 -25.22 6.57
N ARG A 90 3.75 -24.41 7.61
CA ARG A 90 4.16 -24.92 8.92
C ARG A 90 3.08 -25.80 9.55
N LEU A 91 1.81 -25.39 9.46
CA LEU A 91 0.68 -26.17 9.98
C LEU A 91 0.53 -27.48 9.22
N LYS A 92 0.66 -27.48 7.89
CA LYS A 92 0.63 -28.69 7.07
C LYS A 92 1.73 -29.68 7.44
N GLU A 93 2.95 -29.21 7.66
CA GLU A 93 4.04 -30.10 8.06
C GLU A 93 3.80 -30.72 9.45
N ARG A 94 3.25 -29.95 10.40
CA ARG A 94 2.83 -30.50 11.71
C ARG A 94 1.74 -31.56 11.56
N MET A 95 0.79 -31.34 10.66
CA MET A 95 -0.28 -32.30 10.38
C MET A 95 0.31 -33.60 9.80
N ARG A 96 1.22 -33.50 8.82
CA ARG A 96 1.92 -34.65 8.24
C ARG A 96 2.68 -35.45 9.30
N GLN A 97 3.36 -34.78 10.23
CA GLN A 97 4.07 -35.43 11.34
C GLN A 97 3.10 -36.16 12.28
N ALA A 98 1.98 -35.53 12.64
CA ALA A 98 0.96 -36.15 13.47
C ALA A 98 0.32 -37.38 12.79
N GLU A 99 0.02 -37.29 11.50
CA GLU A 99 -0.50 -38.41 10.70
C GLU A 99 0.48 -39.58 10.67
N LEU A 100 1.78 -39.31 10.50
CA LEU A 100 2.81 -40.34 10.54
C LEU A 100 2.90 -41.03 11.91
N ILE A 101 2.82 -40.26 13.01
CA ILE A 101 2.81 -40.81 14.36
C ILE A 101 1.60 -41.74 14.54
N ILE A 102 0.41 -41.29 14.13
CA ILE A 102 -0.83 -42.10 14.20
C ILE A 102 -0.67 -43.38 13.37
N GLU A 103 -0.08 -43.29 12.17
CA GLU A 103 0.14 -44.45 11.31
C GLU A 103 1.08 -45.48 11.96
N VAL A 104 2.20 -45.01 12.52
CA VAL A 104 3.14 -45.88 13.24
C VAL A 104 2.46 -46.52 14.45
N GLN A 105 1.71 -45.75 15.26
CA GLN A 105 0.97 -46.28 16.39
C GLN A 105 -0.03 -47.37 15.97
N LYS A 106 -0.77 -47.16 14.88
CA LYS A 106 -1.70 -48.17 14.32
C LYS A 106 -0.96 -49.43 13.87
N LYS A 107 0.15 -49.29 13.13
CA LYS A 107 0.96 -50.44 12.68
C LYS A 107 1.55 -51.22 13.84
N VAL A 108 2.07 -50.52 14.86
CA VAL A 108 2.61 -51.15 16.08
C VAL A 108 1.51 -51.88 16.84
N ALA A 109 0.32 -51.29 17.00
CA ALA A 109 -0.82 -51.96 17.62
C ALA A 109 -1.25 -53.21 16.86
N LEU A 110 -1.31 -53.16 15.52
CA LEU A 110 -1.61 -54.33 14.68
C LEU A 110 -0.56 -55.45 14.84
N MET A 111 0.72 -55.10 14.89
CA MET A 111 1.83 -56.06 15.03
C MET A 111 1.93 -56.64 16.44
N LEU A 112 1.62 -55.85 17.48
CA LEU A 112 1.70 -56.25 18.89
C LEU A 112 0.41 -56.87 19.43
N GLY A 113 -0.71 -56.78 18.72
CA GLY A 113 -1.91 -57.50 19.09
C GLY A 113 -3.21 -56.90 18.58
N ALA A 114 -3.78 -57.58 17.59
CA ALA A 114 -5.16 -58.04 17.73
C ALA A 114 -5.29 -58.98 18.96
N ASN A 115 -4.94 -58.49 20.15
CA ASN A 115 -4.96 -59.23 21.42
C ASN A 115 -5.52 -58.34 22.54
N GLN A 116 -6.61 -57.66 22.21
CA GLN A 116 -7.60 -57.23 23.19
C GLN A 116 -8.93 -57.85 22.76
N GLU A 117 -9.07 -59.14 23.04
CA GLU A 117 -10.37 -59.69 23.36
C GLU A 117 -10.87 -58.86 24.55
N ALA A 118 -11.95 -58.11 24.32
CA ALA A 118 -12.61 -57.37 25.38
C ALA A 118 -12.92 -58.39 26.50
N PRO A 119 -12.58 -58.11 27.77
CA PRO A 119 -13.18 -58.88 28.82
C PRO A 119 -14.67 -58.53 28.77
N ASN A 120 -15.47 -59.47 28.27
CA ASN A 120 -16.85 -59.62 28.71
C ASN A 120 -16.79 -59.68 30.23
N LEU A 121 -17.14 -58.58 30.88
CA LEU A 121 -17.72 -58.66 32.20
C LEU A 121 -19.21 -58.46 31.97
N ASP A 122 -19.89 -59.60 31.88
CA ASP A 122 -21.31 -59.73 32.09
C ASP A 122 -21.76 -58.84 33.25
N ASP A 123 -22.83 -58.09 33.00
CA ASP A 123 -23.80 -57.68 34.02
C ASP A 123 -24.16 -58.90 34.89
N PRO A 124 -24.12 -58.81 36.23
CA PRO A 124 -25.42 -58.76 36.91
C PRO A 124 -25.43 -58.03 38.28
N ARG A 125 -26.39 -57.09 38.43
CA ARG A 125 -27.38 -56.89 39.53
C ARG A 125 -27.61 -55.44 39.92
#